data_AF-A0A5S5C969-F1
#
_entry.id   AF-A0A5S5C969-F1
#
_cell.length_a   1.000
_cell.length_b   1.000
_cell.length_c   1.000
_cell.angle_alpha   90.00
_cell.angle_beta   90.00
_cell.angle_gamma   90.00
#
_symmetry.space_group_name_H-M   'P 1'
#
loop_
_entity.id
_entity.type
_entity.pdbx_description
1 polymer ?
#
loop_
_entity_poly.entity_id
_entity_poly.type
_entity_poly.pdbx_seq_one_letter_code
_entity_poly.pdbx_strand_id
1 'polypeptide(L)'
;MRYWKQNANTGNGINADRRTRGMAVMTARSLLAIALFMTCLPLTMLNAAATASDQTSPALYIDGQKTAYKTVTVAGKGENMVGLRQAASALKLALTWSAVGKEWTISGGEKPIRVKLNAREAFVGGKATMLAVPLREEKNTVYIPLRFVIEASGGEMQFYKGGGINVIWALSHSQNQLNRAIMDGDAEAVKRLLRDWRAAALPMGVDGIQPYTFASENLPVTKALIEAGFPVDYREDRYADVIMSSAGYTLLHGAAGYGRTEVVQYLLDQGADPTLISTLPGGREGWQPIDHAVHGLLYSPIRLQIFGLSFNDDAIQDYMDTLRLLRPHSGLQIYFKDRKGDILATGDDLSGYIEPDSSSEVRKQLEFAFKDQALSERMTDSNIESTIRIFINDVQIGYAKVPQSMKDGTISFVSEYTSEEQFTGMAAMIRLALDGSDET
;
A
#
# COMPACT_ATOMS: atom_id res chain seq x y z
N MET A 1 14.30 7.52 -1.26
CA MET A 1 14.12 8.89 -0.70
C MET A 1 13.54 9.95 -1.67
N ARG A 2 13.80 9.92 -3.00
CA ARG A 2 13.26 10.94 -3.95
C ARG A 2 11.79 10.77 -4.35
N TYR A 3 11.24 9.55 -4.31
CA TYR A 3 9.88 9.27 -4.80
C TYR A 3 8.76 9.71 -3.83
N TRP A 4 8.94 9.52 -2.52
CA TRP A 4 7.91 9.81 -1.52
C TRP A 4 7.73 11.31 -1.20
N LYS A 5 8.72 12.16 -1.53
CA LYS A 5 8.54 13.62 -1.49
C LYS A 5 7.72 14.16 -2.68
N GLN A 6 7.58 13.41 -3.78
CA GLN A 6 6.82 13.86 -4.95
C GLN A 6 5.32 13.50 -4.86
N ASN A 7 4.97 12.35 -4.27
CA ASN A 7 3.57 11.89 -4.25
C ASN A 7 2.71 12.47 -3.11
N ALA A 8 3.30 13.18 -2.14
CA ALA A 8 2.53 13.88 -1.11
C ALA A 8 1.77 15.12 -1.63
N ASN A 9 1.94 15.50 -2.91
CA ASN A 9 1.42 16.75 -3.48
C ASN A 9 0.48 16.59 -4.69
N THR A 10 0.00 15.39 -5.03
CA THR A 10 -0.98 15.22 -6.11
C THR A 10 -2.19 14.42 -5.62
N GLY A 11 -3.11 15.12 -4.95
CA GLY A 11 -4.49 14.67 -4.86
C GLY A 11 -5.11 14.68 -6.25
N ASN A 12 -5.14 13.53 -6.92
CA ASN A 12 -5.91 13.36 -8.15
C ASN A 12 -7.01 12.34 -7.92
N GLY A 13 -8.24 12.84 -8.12
CA GLY A 13 -9.48 12.12 -7.91
C GLY A 13 -9.60 10.87 -8.77
N ILE A 14 -10.15 9.84 -8.15
CA ILE A 14 -10.57 8.61 -8.78
C ILE A 14 -11.76 8.95 -9.70
N ASN A 15 -11.51 9.08 -11.00
CA ASN A 15 -12.56 9.13 -12.01
C ASN A 15 -13.03 7.69 -12.27
N ALA A 16 -14.20 7.36 -11.72
CA ALA A 16 -14.97 6.19 -12.11
C ALA A 16 -15.75 6.52 -13.38
N ASP A 17 -15.31 5.98 -14.52
CA ASP A 17 -16.09 6.05 -15.76
C ASP A 17 -16.61 4.65 -16.12
N ARG A 18 -17.93 4.48 -15.98
CA ARG A 18 -18.65 3.26 -16.37
C ARG A 18 -18.98 3.33 -17.85
N ARG A 19 -18.42 2.39 -18.62
CA ARG A 19 -18.90 2.08 -19.97
C ARG A 19 -20.27 1.41 -19.90
N THR A 20 -21.22 1.89 -20.70
CA THR A 20 -22.25 1.04 -21.32
C THR A 20 -22.25 1.26 -22.83
N ARG A 21 -22.00 0.18 -23.56
CA ARG A 21 -22.11 0.09 -25.03
C ARG A 21 -23.58 -0.04 -25.45
N GLY A 22 -23.93 0.56 -26.59
CA GLY A 22 -25.17 0.29 -27.31
C GLY A 22 -25.06 0.76 -28.76
N MET A 23 -24.94 -0.20 -29.69
CA MET A 23 -24.96 -0.10 -31.15
C MET A 23 -25.88 0.97 -31.75
N ALA A 24 -25.46 1.64 -32.84
CA ALA A 24 -25.89 1.27 -34.21
C ALA A 24 -25.44 2.31 -35.26
N VAL A 25 -25.20 1.77 -36.44
CA VAL A 25 -24.92 2.37 -37.77
C VAL A 25 -25.82 3.57 -38.10
N MET A 26 -25.28 4.63 -38.72
CA MET A 26 -25.63 5.11 -40.08
C MET A 26 -25.08 6.53 -40.35
N THR A 27 -24.91 6.80 -41.63
CA THR A 27 -24.16 7.82 -42.34
C THR A 27 -24.65 9.28 -42.28
N ALA A 28 -23.74 10.18 -42.68
CA ALA A 28 -23.94 11.35 -43.54
C ALA A 28 -23.93 12.76 -42.90
N ARG A 29 -23.11 13.59 -43.55
CA ARG A 29 -22.92 15.04 -43.44
C ARG A 29 -24.24 15.80 -43.50
N SER A 30 -24.38 16.90 -42.76
CA SER A 30 -24.50 18.27 -43.31
C SER A 30 -24.90 19.30 -42.25
N LEU A 31 -24.24 20.45 -42.32
CA LEU A 31 -24.59 21.72 -41.69
C LEU A 31 -25.97 22.21 -42.17
N LEU A 32 -26.79 22.81 -41.29
CA LEU A 32 -27.48 24.07 -41.59
C LEU A 32 -28.10 24.70 -40.32
N ALA A 33 -28.27 26.01 -40.38
CA ALA A 33 -28.45 26.92 -39.27
C ALA A 33 -29.90 27.45 -39.15
N ILE A 34 -30.23 27.94 -37.95
CA ILE A 34 -31.15 29.06 -37.61
C ILE A 34 -32.66 28.87 -37.86
N ALA A 35 -33.47 28.96 -36.79
CA ALA A 35 -34.42 30.08 -36.58
C ALA A 35 -35.26 29.94 -35.29
N LEU A 36 -35.46 31.09 -34.63
CA LEU A 36 -36.31 31.43 -33.47
C LEU A 36 -37.73 30.83 -33.51
N PHE A 37 -38.32 30.55 -32.33
CA PHE A 37 -39.58 31.17 -31.90
C PHE A 37 -39.84 31.04 -30.38
N MET A 38 -40.45 32.10 -29.83
CA MET A 38 -40.78 32.37 -28.42
C MET A 38 -41.70 31.33 -27.78
N THR A 39 -41.55 31.11 -26.45
CA THR A 39 -42.61 31.37 -25.45
C THR A 39 -42.05 31.32 -24.03
N CYS A 40 -42.40 32.33 -23.22
CA CYS A 40 -42.13 32.43 -21.79
C CYS A 40 -42.78 31.28 -21.00
N LEU A 41 -42.01 30.60 -20.15
CA LEU A 41 -42.54 29.89 -18.98
C LEU A 41 -42.00 30.58 -17.70
N PRO A 42 -42.83 30.83 -16.68
CA PRO A 42 -42.37 31.39 -15.42
C PRO A 42 -41.48 30.36 -14.70
N LEU A 43 -40.23 30.75 -14.40
CA LEU A 43 -39.36 30.00 -13.50
C LEU A 43 -40.03 29.96 -12.12
N THR A 44 -40.68 28.84 -11.82
CA THR A 44 -40.88 28.44 -10.43
C THR A 44 -39.51 28.04 -9.90
N MET A 45 -38.93 28.89 -9.05
CA MET A 45 -37.71 28.54 -8.34
C MET A 45 -38.02 27.36 -7.43
N LEU A 46 -37.64 26.16 -7.87
CA LEU A 46 -37.39 25.05 -6.95
C LEU A 46 -36.26 25.52 -6.04
N ASN A 47 -36.61 25.93 -4.82
CA ASN A 47 -35.67 25.96 -3.71
C ASN A 47 -35.25 24.51 -3.47
N ALA A 48 -34.27 24.04 -4.23
CA ALA A 48 -33.37 23.01 -3.74
C ALA A 48 -32.66 23.64 -2.54
N ALA A 49 -33.26 23.50 -1.36
CA ALA A 49 -32.52 23.60 -0.13
C ALA A 49 -31.42 22.54 -0.25
N ALA A 50 -30.24 22.99 -0.69
CA ALA A 50 -29.04 22.22 -0.58
C ALA A 50 -28.97 21.83 0.89
N THR A 51 -29.20 20.55 1.18
CA THR A 51 -28.89 19.97 2.48
C THR A 51 -27.46 20.39 2.76
N ALA A 52 -27.28 21.32 3.69
CA ALA A 52 -25.97 21.67 4.18
C ALA A 52 -25.34 20.35 4.59
N SER A 53 -24.35 19.88 3.83
CA SER A 53 -23.55 18.73 4.21
C SER A 53 -23.11 19.03 5.64
N ASP A 54 -23.48 18.17 6.58
CA ASP A 54 -23.09 18.32 7.97
C ASP A 54 -21.56 18.43 7.99
N GLN A 55 -21.03 19.65 8.15
CA GLN A 55 -19.58 19.91 8.13
C GLN A 55 -19.07 19.47 9.51
N THR A 56 -19.08 18.16 9.74
CA THR A 56 -18.47 17.56 10.93
C THR A 56 -17.02 18.02 10.99
N SER A 57 -16.58 18.54 12.13
CA SER A 57 -15.17 18.87 12.32
C SER A 57 -14.32 17.61 12.15
N PRO A 58 -13.14 17.68 11.50
CA PRO A 58 -12.32 16.49 11.28
C PRO A 58 -11.95 15.82 12.60
N ALA A 59 -11.89 14.49 12.64
CA ALA A 59 -11.39 13.80 13.83
C ALA A 59 -9.86 13.94 13.91
N LEU A 60 -9.31 14.27 15.08
CA LEU A 60 -7.87 14.36 15.30
C LEU A 60 -7.31 13.07 15.90
N TYR A 61 -6.23 12.55 15.31
CA TYR A 61 -5.43 11.45 15.83
C TYR A 61 -3.99 11.91 16.03
N ILE A 62 -3.42 11.69 17.22
CA ILE A 62 -2.01 11.96 17.53
C ILE A 62 -1.36 10.64 17.95
N ASP A 63 -0.35 10.18 17.22
CA ASP A 63 0.25 8.84 17.40
C ASP A 63 -0.82 7.74 17.49
N GLY A 64 -1.82 7.85 16.60
CA GLY A 64 -2.98 6.98 16.56
C GLY A 64 -4.07 7.25 17.61
N GLN A 65 -3.79 8.00 18.68
CA GLN A 65 -4.78 8.26 19.72
C GLN A 65 -5.75 9.37 19.31
N LYS A 66 -7.05 9.06 19.33
CA LYS A 66 -8.09 10.06 19.09
C LYS A 66 -8.02 11.14 20.16
N THR A 67 -7.82 12.39 19.73
CA THR A 67 -7.56 13.52 20.61
C THR A 67 -8.60 14.60 20.41
N ALA A 68 -9.12 15.15 21.51
CA ALA A 68 -10.10 16.23 21.45
C ALA A 68 -9.41 17.57 21.14
N TYR A 69 -10.07 18.38 20.32
CA TYR A 69 -9.68 19.77 20.08
C TYR A 69 -10.94 20.60 19.81
N LYS A 70 -10.79 21.92 19.76
CA LYS A 70 -11.87 22.84 19.38
C LYS A 70 -11.39 23.85 18.34
N THR A 71 -12.30 24.43 17.60
CA THR A 71 -11.98 25.53 16.67
C THR A 71 -12.45 26.85 17.27
N VAL A 72 -11.58 27.85 17.28
CA VAL A 72 -11.91 29.23 17.67
C VAL A 72 -11.83 30.16 16.47
N THR A 73 -12.73 31.11 16.35
CA THR A 73 -12.70 32.09 15.26
C THR A 73 -11.88 33.31 15.68
N VAL A 74 -10.86 33.66 14.90
CA VAL A 74 -10.06 34.87 15.08
C VAL A 74 -9.93 35.58 13.75
N ALA A 75 -10.39 36.84 13.68
CA ALA A 75 -10.41 37.64 12.46
C ALA A 75 -11.06 36.92 11.25
N GLY A 76 -12.17 36.22 11.49
CA GLY A 76 -12.90 35.47 10.45
C GLY A 76 -12.25 34.15 10.02
N LYS A 77 -11.11 33.76 10.60
CA LYS A 77 -10.44 32.48 10.34
C LYS A 77 -10.60 31.53 11.53
N GLY A 78 -10.86 30.26 11.26
CA GLY A 78 -10.88 29.21 12.30
C GLY A 78 -9.47 28.76 12.66
N GLU A 79 -9.16 28.73 13.95
CA GLU A 79 -7.91 28.19 14.50
C GLU A 79 -8.22 26.97 15.38
N ASN A 80 -7.57 25.84 15.11
CA ASN A 80 -7.72 24.63 15.91
C ASN A 80 -6.86 24.74 17.16
N MET A 81 -7.48 24.52 18.32
CA MET A 81 -6.90 24.66 19.64
C MET A 81 -7.03 23.35 20.40
N VAL A 82 -5.95 22.90 21.03
CA VAL A 82 -5.88 21.67 21.84
C VAL A 82 -5.53 22.03 23.28
N GLY A 83 -6.02 21.25 24.25
CA GLY A 83 -5.64 21.44 25.65
C GLY A 83 -4.13 21.23 25.83
N LEU A 84 -3.43 22.17 26.47
CA LEU A 84 -1.97 22.14 26.61
C LEU A 84 -1.46 20.86 27.29
N ARG A 85 -2.10 20.43 28.38
CA ARG A 85 -1.77 19.17 29.07
C ARG A 85 -2.08 17.95 28.21
N GLN A 86 -3.20 17.97 27.49
CA GLN A 86 -3.60 16.89 26.59
C GLN A 86 -2.62 16.74 25.43
N ALA A 87 -2.22 17.85 24.80
CA ALA A 87 -1.23 17.86 23.74
C ALA A 87 0.13 17.35 24.23
N ALA A 88 0.59 17.80 25.41
CA ALA A 88 1.82 17.31 26.00
C ALA A 88 1.78 15.78 26.22
N SER A 89 0.68 15.26 26.78
CA SER A 89 0.51 13.83 26.98
C SER A 89 0.49 13.05 25.66
N ALA A 90 -0.31 13.49 24.68
CA ALA A 90 -0.49 12.80 23.41
C ALA A 90 0.79 12.83 22.55
N LEU A 91 1.57 13.90 22.63
CA LEU A 91 2.86 14.05 21.94
C LEU A 91 4.05 13.47 22.72
N LYS A 92 3.80 12.85 23.89
CA LYS A 92 4.83 12.29 24.79
C LYS A 92 5.88 13.35 25.22
N LEU A 93 5.43 14.57 25.46
CA LEU A 93 6.25 15.71 25.87
C LEU A 93 6.16 15.96 27.37
N ALA A 94 7.26 16.40 27.97
CA ALA A 94 7.27 16.89 29.35
C ALA A 94 6.75 18.32 29.40
N LEU A 95 5.95 18.64 30.43
CA LEU A 95 5.36 19.96 30.65
C LEU A 95 5.68 20.45 32.06
N THR A 96 6.41 21.55 32.18
CA THR A 96 6.77 22.16 33.47
C THR A 96 6.27 23.60 33.55
N TRP A 97 5.84 24.04 34.73
CA TRP A 97 5.40 25.41 35.00
C TRP A 97 6.42 26.17 35.84
N SER A 98 6.73 27.41 35.44
CA SER A 98 7.53 28.34 36.24
C SER A 98 6.64 29.44 36.82
N ALA A 99 6.52 29.49 38.14
CA ALA A 99 5.77 30.55 38.83
C ALA A 99 6.42 31.93 38.68
N VAL A 100 7.76 31.99 38.67
CA VAL A 100 8.53 33.24 38.53
C VAL A 100 8.31 33.86 37.15
N GLY A 101 8.42 33.04 36.09
CA GLY A 101 8.25 33.50 34.71
C GLY A 101 6.80 33.56 34.23
N LYS A 102 5.87 32.98 35.00
CA LYS A 102 4.48 32.69 34.62
C LYS A 102 4.40 32.03 33.24
N GLU A 103 5.25 31.04 33.01
CA GLU A 103 5.40 30.37 31.72
C GLU A 103 5.43 28.85 31.85
N TRP A 104 4.89 28.18 30.84
CA TRP A 104 5.08 26.75 30.65
C TRP A 104 6.30 26.51 29.77
N THR A 105 7.08 25.50 30.12
CA THR A 105 8.11 24.92 29.26
C THR A 105 7.68 23.52 28.84
N ILE A 106 7.67 23.27 27.54
CA ILE A 106 7.43 21.98 26.91
C ILE A 106 8.76 21.44 26.42
N SER A 107 9.12 20.22 26.80
CA SER A 107 10.41 19.58 26.44
C SER A 107 10.22 18.12 26.05
N GLY A 108 11.28 17.48 25.55
CA GLY A 108 11.23 16.10 25.01
C GLY A 108 10.93 16.02 23.51
N GLY A 109 10.61 17.14 22.86
CA GLY A 109 10.59 17.28 21.41
C GLY A 109 11.95 17.68 20.84
N GLU A 110 11.99 18.11 19.58
CA GLU A 110 13.22 18.55 18.91
C GLU A 110 13.88 19.72 19.64
N LYS A 111 13.08 20.71 20.07
CA LYS A 111 13.53 21.92 20.77
C LYS A 111 12.59 22.24 21.92
N PRO A 112 13.10 22.83 23.03
CA PRO A 112 12.23 23.28 24.11
C PRO A 112 11.35 24.44 23.64
N ILE A 113 10.08 24.42 24.05
CA ILE A 113 9.10 25.46 23.75
C ILE A 113 8.72 26.17 25.04
N ARG A 114 8.78 27.49 25.07
CA ARG A 114 8.27 28.30 26.19
C ARG A 114 7.09 29.14 25.74
N VAL A 115 6.01 29.09 26.51
CA VAL A 115 4.73 29.77 26.22
C VAL A 115 4.14 30.39 27.46
N LYS A 116 3.45 31.52 27.28
CA LYS A 116 2.76 32.25 28.35
C LYS A 116 1.27 32.39 28.04
N LEU A 117 0.46 32.41 29.10
CA LEU A 117 -0.97 32.66 28.97
C LEU A 117 -1.21 34.06 28.40
N ASN A 118 -2.17 34.20 27.48
CA ASN A 118 -2.54 35.47 26.84
C ASN A 118 -1.42 36.19 26.06
N ALA A 119 -0.26 35.55 25.88
CA ALA A 119 0.82 36.06 25.05
C ALA A 119 0.78 35.39 23.66
N ARG A 120 1.00 36.19 22.62
CA ARG A 120 1.19 35.67 21.25
C ARG A 120 2.65 35.28 20.97
N GLU A 121 3.58 35.76 21.78
CA GLU A 121 4.98 35.36 21.64
C GLU A 121 5.24 34.04 22.37
N ALA A 122 5.84 33.10 21.64
CA ALA A 122 6.38 31.86 22.16
C ALA A 122 7.87 31.76 21.82
N PHE A 123 8.64 30.94 22.52
CA PHE A 123 10.06 30.72 22.21
C PHE A 123 10.31 29.26 21.88
N VAL A 124 10.83 28.97 20.69
CA VAL A 124 11.18 27.63 20.23
C VAL A 124 12.71 27.55 20.11
N GLY A 125 13.36 26.76 20.96
CA GLY A 125 14.83 26.70 21.01
C GLY A 125 15.49 28.06 21.28
N GLY A 126 14.82 28.94 22.03
CA GLY A 126 15.28 30.30 22.31
C GLY A 126 14.91 31.36 21.27
N LYS A 127 14.40 30.97 20.10
CA LYS A 127 13.95 31.91 19.06
C LYS A 127 12.48 32.30 19.25
N ALA A 128 12.20 33.60 19.28
CA ALA A 128 10.83 34.12 19.32
C ALA A 128 10.03 33.70 18.08
N THR A 129 8.81 33.23 18.30
CA THR A 129 7.86 32.74 17.30
C THR A 129 6.47 33.28 17.63
N MET A 130 5.79 33.85 16.64
CA MET A 130 4.48 34.47 16.83
C MET A 130 3.34 33.48 16.60
N LEU A 131 2.46 33.34 17.58
CA LEU A 131 1.25 32.54 17.51
C LEU A 131 0.12 33.27 16.79
N ALA A 132 -0.63 32.56 15.95
CA ALA A 132 -1.85 33.09 15.33
C ALA A 132 -2.86 33.54 16.40
N VAL A 133 -3.02 32.72 17.44
CA VAL A 133 -3.90 32.96 18.59
C VAL A 133 -3.07 32.73 19.87
N PRO A 134 -3.11 33.64 20.86
CA PRO A 134 -2.41 33.42 22.11
C PRO A 134 -2.98 32.20 22.84
N LEU A 135 -2.23 31.65 23.80
CA LEU A 135 -2.80 30.68 24.72
C LEU A 135 -3.98 31.29 25.47
N ARG A 136 -5.05 30.52 25.63
CA ARG A 136 -6.28 30.96 26.31
C ARG A 136 -6.70 29.96 27.35
N GLU A 137 -7.19 30.45 28.47
CA GLU A 137 -7.82 29.61 29.47
C GLU A 137 -9.34 29.66 29.31
N GLU A 138 -9.98 28.49 29.29
CA GLU A 138 -11.42 28.37 29.30
C GLU A 138 -11.82 27.16 30.12
N LYS A 139 -12.75 27.34 31.08
CA LYS A 139 -13.25 26.27 31.97
C LYS A 139 -12.10 25.45 32.57
N ASN A 140 -11.09 26.12 33.15
CA ASN A 140 -9.91 25.52 33.78
C ASN A 140 -9.00 24.70 32.83
N THR A 141 -9.15 24.88 31.52
CA THR A 141 -8.28 24.27 30.50
C THR A 141 -7.53 25.36 29.75
N VAL A 142 -6.20 25.28 29.76
CA VAL A 142 -5.35 26.12 28.93
C VAL A 142 -5.25 25.50 27.56
N TYR A 143 -5.60 26.26 26.53
CA TYR A 143 -5.58 25.88 25.14
C TYR A 143 -4.40 26.53 24.42
N ILE A 144 -3.77 25.77 23.52
CA ILE A 144 -2.66 26.17 22.67
C ILE A 144 -3.02 25.88 21.20
N PRO A 145 -2.54 26.67 20.22
CA PRO A 145 -2.77 26.37 18.81
C PRO A 145 -2.21 24.98 18.45
N LEU A 146 -3.07 24.12 17.89
CA LEU A 146 -2.80 22.71 17.60
C LEU A 146 -1.60 22.54 16.67
N ARG A 147 -1.60 23.27 15.55
CA ARG A 147 -0.50 23.20 14.57
C ARG A 147 0.83 23.61 15.20
N PHE A 148 0.82 24.72 15.95
CA PHE A 148 2.02 25.23 16.60
C PHE A 148 2.64 24.20 17.54
N VAL A 149 1.87 23.62 18.47
CA VAL A 149 2.46 22.71 19.46
C VAL A 149 2.99 21.43 18.83
N ILE A 150 2.34 20.92 17.78
CA ILE A 150 2.82 19.74 17.03
C ILE A 150 4.13 20.08 16.31
N GLU A 151 4.12 21.07 15.41
CA GLU A 151 5.27 21.37 14.54
C GLU A 151 6.46 21.93 15.32
N ALA A 152 6.23 22.81 16.31
CA ALA A 152 7.31 23.37 17.12
C ALA A 152 7.99 22.32 18.01
N SER A 153 7.30 21.22 18.32
CA SER A 153 7.88 20.09 19.05
C SER A 153 8.64 19.11 18.14
N GLY A 154 8.63 19.34 16.81
CA GLY A 154 9.25 18.47 15.82
C GLY A 154 8.34 17.33 15.33
N GLY A 155 7.04 17.40 15.62
CA GLY A 155 6.02 16.51 15.07
C GLY A 155 5.53 16.97 13.70
N GLU A 156 4.74 16.13 13.04
CA GLU A 156 4.16 16.40 11.73
C GLU A 156 2.64 16.23 11.78
N MET A 157 1.92 16.95 10.92
CA MET A 157 0.46 16.90 10.86
C MET A 157 -0.03 17.02 9.41
N GLN A 158 -1.01 16.20 9.06
CA GLN A 158 -1.61 16.10 7.74
C GLN A 158 -3.13 16.21 7.85
N PHE A 159 -3.75 16.81 6.85
CA PHE A 159 -5.20 16.99 6.76
C PHE A 159 -5.73 16.17 5.60
N TYR A 160 -6.73 15.35 5.87
CA TYR A 160 -7.34 14.49 4.87
C TYR A 160 -8.84 14.75 4.82
N LYS A 161 -9.34 15.10 3.62
CA LYS A 161 -10.75 15.35 3.35
C LYS A 161 -11.12 14.79 1.97
N GLY A 162 -11.99 13.79 1.93
CA GLY A 162 -12.44 13.15 0.69
C GLY A 162 -12.79 11.68 0.89
N GLY A 163 -13.63 11.10 0.02
CA GLY A 163 -13.94 9.67 0.06
C GLY A 163 -14.62 9.18 1.35
N GLY A 164 -15.33 10.06 2.07
CA GLY A 164 -15.91 9.76 3.39
C GLY A 164 -14.93 9.94 4.57
N ILE A 165 -13.67 10.25 4.30
CA ILE A 165 -12.65 10.52 5.31
C ILE A 165 -12.57 12.02 5.58
N ASN A 166 -12.52 12.39 6.86
CA ASN A 166 -12.33 13.76 7.33
C ASN A 166 -11.52 13.73 8.64
N VAL A 167 -10.20 13.71 8.54
CA VAL A 167 -9.31 13.52 9.70
C VAL A 167 -8.11 14.48 9.66
N ILE A 168 -7.63 14.84 10.85
CA ILE A 168 -6.32 15.41 11.10
C ILE A 168 -5.46 14.28 11.66
N TRP A 169 -4.41 13.92 10.92
CA TRP A 169 -3.45 12.91 11.35
C TRP A 169 -2.18 13.58 11.82
N ALA A 170 -1.72 13.30 13.03
CA ALA A 170 -0.49 13.88 13.57
C ALA A 170 0.41 12.80 14.18
N LEU A 171 1.71 13.00 14.01
CA LEU A 171 2.76 12.15 14.57
C LEU A 171 3.68 13.00 15.43
N SER A 172 4.02 12.49 16.61
CA SER A 172 5.00 13.11 17.51
C SER A 172 6.41 13.03 16.92
N HIS A 173 7.31 13.87 17.43
CA HIS A 173 8.72 13.81 17.04
C HIS A 173 9.32 12.42 17.26
N SER A 174 9.01 11.79 18.41
CA SER A 174 9.48 10.44 18.75
C SER A 174 8.96 9.37 17.78
N GLN A 175 7.69 9.47 17.37
CA GLN A 175 7.10 8.54 16.41
C GLN A 175 7.72 8.71 15.01
N ASN A 176 7.97 9.95 14.59
CA ASN A 176 8.66 10.22 13.32
C ASN A 176 10.11 9.72 13.31
N GLN A 177 10.79 9.73 14.45
CA GLN A 177 12.12 9.11 14.56
C GLN A 177 12.05 7.59 14.42
N LEU A 178 11.09 6.93 15.09
CA LEU A 178 10.89 5.49 14.97
C LEU A 178 10.55 5.08 13.54
N ASN A 179 9.60 5.78 12.90
CA ASN A 179 9.20 5.50 11.52
C ASN A 179 10.40 5.60 10.56
N ARG A 180 11.24 6.64 10.73
CA ARG A 180 12.47 6.79 9.93
C ARG A 180 13.47 5.67 10.19
N ALA A 181 13.72 5.31 11.44
CA ALA A 181 14.63 4.21 11.78
C ALA A 181 14.21 2.89 11.10
N ILE A 182 12.91 2.58 11.09
CA ILE A 182 12.37 1.39 10.41
C ILE A 182 12.58 1.49 8.89
N MET A 183 12.21 2.62 8.28
CA MET A 183 12.34 2.82 6.83
C MET A 183 13.80 2.86 6.33
N ASP A 184 14.70 3.38 7.15
CA ASP A 184 16.13 3.53 6.81
C ASP A 184 16.92 2.24 7.13
N GLY A 185 16.30 1.23 7.74
CA GLY A 185 16.98 -0.02 8.10
C GLY A 185 17.86 0.07 9.36
N ASP A 186 17.71 1.12 10.18
CA ASP A 186 18.52 1.36 11.39
C ASP A 186 17.97 0.57 12.59
N ALA A 187 18.28 -0.72 12.64
CA ALA A 187 17.84 -1.63 13.69
C ALA A 187 18.24 -1.17 15.10
N GLU A 188 19.40 -0.53 15.26
CA GLU A 188 19.85 -0.05 16.56
C GLU A 188 19.04 1.17 17.03
N ALA A 189 18.68 2.07 16.11
CA ALA A 189 17.72 3.12 16.43
C ALA A 189 16.32 2.55 16.73
N VAL A 190 15.86 1.54 16.01
CA VAL A 190 14.59 0.86 16.31
C VAL A 190 14.60 0.30 17.73
N LYS A 191 15.63 -0.45 18.14
CA LYS A 191 15.76 -0.98 19.51
C LYS A 191 15.76 0.12 20.58
N ARG A 192 16.36 1.28 20.31
CA ARG A 192 16.38 2.41 21.26
C ARG A 192 15.04 3.14 21.35
N LEU A 193 14.31 3.26 20.23
CA LEU A 193 13.12 4.11 20.10
C LEU A 193 11.82 3.34 20.32
N LEU A 194 11.76 2.06 19.98
CA LEU A 194 10.56 1.23 20.11
C LEU A 194 10.33 0.86 21.58
N ARG A 195 9.27 1.43 22.18
CA ARG A 195 8.87 1.16 23.57
C ARG A 195 7.68 0.22 23.70
N ASP A 196 6.79 0.27 22.72
CA ASP A 196 5.63 -0.60 22.57
C ASP A 196 5.56 -0.97 21.09
N TRP A 197 5.43 -2.26 20.79
CA TRP A 197 5.37 -2.77 19.42
C TRP A 197 4.27 -2.10 18.60
N ARG A 198 3.16 -1.65 19.23
CA ARG A 198 2.05 -0.95 18.57
C ARG A 198 2.50 0.31 17.83
N ALA A 199 3.58 0.95 18.30
CA ALA A 199 4.14 2.12 17.64
C ALA A 199 4.67 1.80 16.22
N ALA A 200 5.08 0.56 15.95
CA ALA A 200 5.50 0.12 14.61
C ALA A 200 4.31 -0.15 13.66
N ALA A 201 3.10 -0.30 14.21
CA ALA A 201 1.87 -0.56 13.46
C ALA A 201 1.03 0.69 13.18
N LEU A 202 1.42 1.86 13.69
CA LEU A 202 0.70 3.11 13.46
C LEU A 202 0.80 3.55 12.01
N PRO A 203 -0.31 3.91 11.34
CA PRO A 203 -0.25 4.30 9.94
C PRO A 203 0.39 5.70 9.78
N MET A 204 1.07 5.88 8.65
CA MET A 204 1.71 7.14 8.26
C MET A 204 0.77 8.02 7.42
N GLY A 205 -0.47 8.21 7.90
CA GLY A 205 -1.53 8.92 7.18
C GLY A 205 -2.63 8.00 6.66
N VAL A 206 -3.57 8.53 5.85
CA VAL A 206 -4.74 7.76 5.37
C VAL A 206 -4.42 6.75 4.27
N ASP A 207 -3.26 6.86 3.62
CA ASP A 207 -2.81 5.88 2.63
C ASP A 207 -2.37 4.56 3.30
N GLY A 208 -2.25 4.56 4.64
CA GLY A 208 -2.17 3.34 5.43
C GLY A 208 -0.82 2.66 5.46
N ILE A 209 0.24 3.36 5.10
CA ILE A 209 1.60 2.81 5.19
C ILE A 209 1.91 2.59 6.67
N GLN A 210 1.89 1.33 7.10
CA GLN A 210 2.27 0.91 8.44
C GLN A 210 3.79 0.66 8.44
N PRO A 211 4.58 1.32 9.31
CA PRO A 211 6.04 1.25 9.27
C PRO A 211 6.60 -0.18 9.26
N TYR A 212 5.96 -1.12 9.97
CA TYR A 212 6.42 -2.52 10.00
C TYR A 212 6.47 -3.18 8.62
N THR A 213 5.69 -2.73 7.62
CA THR A 213 5.76 -3.33 6.28
C THR A 213 7.14 -3.18 5.65
N PHE A 214 7.88 -2.11 5.99
CA PHE A 214 9.27 -1.91 5.54
C PHE A 214 10.27 -2.82 6.24
N ALA A 215 9.94 -3.34 7.43
CA ALA A 215 10.82 -4.27 8.13
C ALA A 215 11.02 -5.55 7.31
N SER A 216 10.01 -5.96 6.54
CA SER A 216 10.07 -7.13 5.65
C SER A 216 11.22 -7.07 4.63
N GLU A 217 11.81 -5.89 4.40
CA GLU A 217 12.95 -5.69 3.49
C GLU A 217 14.31 -5.72 4.19
N ASN A 218 14.35 -5.77 5.52
CA ASN A 218 15.57 -5.61 6.32
C ASN A 218 15.57 -6.57 7.52
N LEU A 219 16.40 -7.62 7.46
CA LEU A 219 16.48 -8.64 8.51
C LEU A 219 16.83 -8.06 9.90
N PRO A 220 17.84 -7.17 10.06
CA PRO A 220 18.11 -6.54 11.36
C PRO A 220 16.91 -5.81 11.96
N VAL A 221 16.15 -5.05 11.16
CA VAL A 221 14.94 -4.36 11.64
C VAL A 221 13.83 -5.36 11.96
N THR A 222 13.60 -6.37 11.13
CA THR A 222 12.63 -7.44 11.43
C THR A 222 12.94 -8.10 12.77
N LYS A 223 14.21 -8.49 13.00
CA LYS A 223 14.66 -9.04 14.29
C LYS A 223 14.37 -8.08 15.44
N ALA A 224 14.73 -6.81 15.30
CA ALA A 224 14.48 -5.80 16.32
C ALA A 224 12.98 -5.65 16.67
N LEU A 225 12.08 -5.75 15.68
CA LEU A 225 10.64 -5.71 15.94
C LEU A 225 10.15 -6.97 16.67
N ILE A 226 10.51 -8.16 16.19
CA ILE A 226 10.08 -9.44 16.79
C ILE A 226 10.63 -9.58 18.22
N GLU A 227 11.90 -9.25 18.45
CA GLU A 227 12.53 -9.24 19.77
C GLU A 227 11.86 -8.25 20.74
N ALA A 228 11.29 -7.16 20.23
CA ALA A 228 10.50 -6.19 21.00
C ALA A 228 9.04 -6.62 21.24
N GLY A 229 8.67 -7.85 20.86
CA GLY A 229 7.34 -8.41 21.06
C GLY A 229 6.32 -8.03 19.99
N PHE A 230 6.76 -7.58 18.82
CA PHE A 230 5.86 -7.40 17.67
C PHE A 230 5.28 -8.77 17.25
N PRO A 231 3.95 -8.91 17.10
CA PRO A 231 3.36 -10.19 16.72
C PRO A 231 3.80 -10.62 15.31
N VAL A 232 4.35 -11.84 15.17
CA VAL A 232 4.90 -12.34 13.91
C VAL A 232 3.86 -12.35 12.77
N ASP A 233 2.61 -12.68 13.10
CA ASP A 233 1.46 -12.70 12.18
C ASP A 233 0.56 -11.47 12.32
N TYR A 234 1.12 -10.34 12.79
CA TYR A 234 0.36 -9.10 12.89
C TYR A 234 -0.29 -8.78 11.55
N ARG A 235 -1.59 -8.56 11.60
CA ARG A 235 -2.39 -8.10 10.47
C ARG A 235 -3.49 -7.21 11.01
N GLU A 236 -3.71 -6.10 10.34
CA GLU A 236 -4.80 -5.19 10.64
C GLU A 236 -5.39 -4.74 9.31
N ASP A 237 -6.71 -4.81 9.19
CA ASP A 237 -7.41 -4.47 7.96
C ASP A 237 -7.99 -3.05 7.98
N ARG A 238 -8.06 -2.43 9.16
CA ARG A 238 -8.65 -1.10 9.38
C ARG A 238 -8.00 -0.37 10.54
N TYR A 239 -7.85 0.95 10.40
CA TYR A 239 -7.52 1.83 11.51
C TYR A 239 -8.57 2.93 11.64
N ALA A 240 -9.25 3.01 12.79
CA ALA A 240 -10.25 4.05 13.08
C ALA A 240 -11.25 4.25 11.92
N ASP A 241 -11.79 3.14 11.41
CA ASP A 241 -12.74 3.03 10.28
C ASP A 241 -12.18 3.38 8.89
N VAL A 242 -10.89 3.71 8.79
CA VAL A 242 -10.20 3.89 7.51
C VAL A 242 -9.67 2.54 7.03
N ILE A 243 -10.11 2.10 5.84
CA ILE A 243 -9.57 0.92 5.15
C ILE A 243 -8.21 1.30 4.56
N MET A 244 -7.18 0.55 4.92
CA MET A 244 -5.81 0.81 4.48
C MET A 244 -5.47 0.07 3.18
N SER A 245 -4.61 0.67 2.36
CA SER A 245 -4.20 0.09 1.07
C SER A 245 -3.40 -1.21 1.21
N SER A 246 -2.69 -1.38 2.33
CA SER A 246 -1.92 -2.57 2.72
C SER A 246 -2.59 -3.38 3.85
N ALA A 247 -3.91 -3.29 3.96
CA ALA A 247 -4.71 -4.03 4.94
C ALA A 247 -4.41 -5.55 4.92
N GLY A 248 -4.35 -6.18 6.10
CA GLY A 248 -4.25 -7.63 6.22
C GLY A 248 -2.91 -8.24 5.81
N TYR A 249 -1.85 -7.43 5.67
CA TYR A 249 -0.52 -7.87 5.24
C TYR A 249 0.38 -8.20 6.44
N THR A 250 0.96 -9.41 6.49
CA THR A 250 1.97 -9.77 7.50
C THR A 250 3.39 -9.49 7.01
N LEU A 251 4.37 -9.53 7.91
CA LEU A 251 5.79 -9.43 7.55
C LEU A 251 6.19 -10.51 6.52
N LEU A 252 5.62 -11.72 6.64
CA LEU A 252 5.95 -12.82 5.74
C LEU A 252 5.44 -12.58 4.31
N HIS A 253 4.26 -11.96 4.14
CA HIS A 253 3.78 -11.56 2.81
C HIS A 253 4.74 -10.57 2.14
N GLY A 254 5.22 -9.58 2.89
CA GLY A 254 6.17 -8.60 2.38
C GLY A 254 7.51 -9.22 2.05
N ALA A 255 8.08 -9.98 2.97
CA ALA A 255 9.37 -10.63 2.78
C ALA A 255 9.35 -11.53 1.54
N ALA A 256 8.27 -12.31 1.37
CA ALA A 256 8.07 -13.15 0.21
C ALA A 256 7.92 -12.35 -1.09
N GLY A 257 7.08 -11.31 -1.08
CA GLY A 257 6.86 -10.43 -2.25
C GLY A 257 8.05 -9.57 -2.67
N TYR A 258 9.08 -9.49 -1.83
CA TYR A 258 10.36 -8.84 -2.13
C TYR A 258 11.52 -9.83 -2.34
N GLY A 259 11.27 -11.14 -2.26
CA GLY A 259 12.32 -12.17 -2.39
C GLY A 259 13.34 -12.13 -1.26
N ARG A 260 12.97 -11.68 -0.05
CA ARG A 260 13.92 -11.54 1.06
C ARG A 260 14.09 -12.86 1.80
N THR A 261 14.78 -13.81 1.18
CA THR A 261 14.96 -15.19 1.66
C THR A 261 15.38 -15.25 3.13
N GLU A 262 16.37 -14.46 3.55
CA GLU A 262 16.82 -14.48 4.94
C GLU A 262 15.75 -14.01 5.93
N VAL A 263 14.91 -13.05 5.53
CA VAL A 263 13.78 -12.56 6.32
C VAL A 263 12.67 -13.61 6.35
N VAL A 264 12.37 -14.24 5.21
CA VAL A 264 11.40 -15.34 5.11
C VAL A 264 11.80 -16.49 6.03
N GLN A 265 13.04 -16.97 5.94
CA GLN A 265 13.57 -18.02 6.80
C GLN A 265 13.43 -17.64 8.27
N TYR A 266 13.89 -16.44 8.64
CA TYR A 266 13.79 -15.99 10.02
C TYR A 266 12.35 -15.95 10.52
N LEU A 267 11.40 -15.43 9.74
CA LEU A 267 9.99 -15.36 10.14
C LEU A 267 9.38 -16.76 10.32
N LEU A 268 9.70 -17.70 9.43
CA LEU A 268 9.28 -19.11 9.57
C LEU A 268 9.88 -19.73 10.84
N ASP A 269 11.15 -19.47 11.16
CA ASP A 269 11.80 -19.91 12.40
C ASP A 269 11.14 -19.32 13.66
N GLN A 270 10.55 -18.12 13.53
CA GLN A 270 9.75 -17.49 14.60
C GLN A 270 8.29 -17.94 14.63
N GLY A 271 7.90 -18.90 13.78
CA GLY A 271 6.56 -19.49 13.74
C GLY A 271 5.52 -18.66 12.99
N ALA A 272 5.93 -17.82 12.03
CA ALA A 272 5.01 -17.17 11.10
C ALA A 272 4.18 -18.21 10.34
N ASP A 273 2.87 -17.97 10.20
CA ASP A 273 1.99 -18.85 9.45
C ASP A 273 2.06 -18.52 7.94
N PRO A 274 2.59 -19.43 7.10
CA PRO A 274 2.75 -19.22 5.66
C PRO A 274 1.45 -19.40 4.87
N THR A 275 0.35 -19.79 5.51
CA THR A 275 -0.93 -20.07 4.83
C THR A 275 -1.92 -18.89 4.90
N LEU A 276 -1.55 -17.84 5.62
CA LEU A 276 -2.37 -16.66 5.79
C LEU A 276 -2.59 -15.94 4.47
N ILE A 277 -3.79 -15.42 4.27
CA ILE A 277 -4.18 -14.72 3.06
C ILE A 277 -4.20 -13.22 3.34
N SER A 278 -3.52 -12.44 2.49
CA SER A 278 -3.55 -10.97 2.57
C SER A 278 -4.96 -10.41 2.30
N THR A 279 -5.22 -9.14 2.58
CA THR A 279 -6.46 -8.49 2.12
C THR A 279 -6.14 -7.56 0.96
N LEU A 280 -6.78 -7.76 -0.19
CA LEU A 280 -6.63 -6.85 -1.32
C LEU A 280 -7.76 -5.80 -1.34
N PRO A 281 -7.49 -4.55 -1.77
CA PRO A 281 -8.52 -3.55 -1.92
C PRO A 281 -9.69 -4.04 -2.78
N GLY A 282 -10.91 -3.69 -2.38
CA GLY A 282 -12.14 -4.04 -3.10
C GLY A 282 -12.75 -5.38 -2.74
N GLY A 283 -12.34 -6.01 -1.63
CA GLY A 283 -12.93 -7.27 -1.15
C GLY A 283 -12.57 -8.50 -2.00
N ARG A 284 -11.47 -8.41 -2.75
CA ARG A 284 -10.90 -9.56 -3.46
C ARG A 284 -10.20 -10.45 -2.44
N GLU A 285 -10.31 -11.76 -2.62
CA GLU A 285 -9.46 -12.73 -1.93
C GLU A 285 -8.00 -12.33 -2.19
N GLY A 286 -7.20 -12.24 -1.14
CA GLY A 286 -5.78 -11.94 -1.29
C GLY A 286 -4.98 -13.18 -1.57
N TRP A 287 -3.71 -13.09 -1.23
CA TRP A 287 -2.69 -14.05 -1.65
C TRP A 287 -1.94 -14.54 -0.44
N GLN A 288 -1.53 -15.80 -0.48
CA GLN A 288 -0.60 -16.34 0.50
C GLN A 288 0.81 -15.76 0.25
N PRO A 289 1.71 -15.80 1.25
CA PRO A 289 3.11 -15.44 1.05
C PRO A 289 3.75 -16.04 -0.21
N ILE A 290 3.49 -17.32 -0.53
CA ILE A 290 4.07 -17.93 -1.74
C ILE A 290 3.57 -17.27 -3.03
N ASP A 291 2.30 -16.87 -3.07
CA ASP A 291 1.72 -16.17 -4.21
C ASP A 291 2.28 -14.74 -4.34
N HIS A 292 2.60 -14.09 -3.21
CA HIS A 292 3.36 -12.83 -3.24
C HIS A 292 4.76 -13.03 -3.79
N ALA A 293 5.46 -14.13 -3.48
CA ALA A 293 6.75 -14.44 -4.06
C ALA A 293 6.67 -14.68 -5.58
N VAL A 294 5.67 -15.43 -6.04
CA VAL A 294 5.38 -15.61 -7.47
C VAL A 294 5.14 -14.25 -8.13
N HIS A 295 4.19 -13.46 -7.62
CA HIS A 295 3.88 -12.14 -8.17
C HIS A 295 5.09 -11.19 -8.11
N GLY A 296 5.86 -11.24 -7.03
CA GLY A 296 7.10 -10.49 -6.84
C GLY A 296 8.05 -10.77 -7.99
N LEU A 297 8.42 -12.04 -8.22
CA LEU A 297 9.31 -12.44 -9.30
C LEU A 297 8.83 -11.96 -10.69
N LEU A 298 7.51 -11.99 -10.95
CA LEU A 298 6.93 -11.58 -12.23
C LEU A 298 6.95 -10.08 -12.48
N TYR A 299 6.64 -9.28 -11.47
CA TYR A 299 6.41 -7.84 -11.63
C TYR A 299 7.52 -6.98 -11.00
N SER A 300 8.50 -7.62 -10.34
CA SER A 300 9.69 -7.00 -9.78
C SER A 300 10.49 -6.19 -10.81
N PRO A 301 10.68 -6.60 -12.08
CA PRO A 301 11.41 -5.77 -13.05
C PRO A 301 10.80 -4.37 -13.25
N ILE A 302 9.47 -4.25 -13.30
CA ILE A 302 8.77 -2.96 -13.42
C ILE A 302 8.88 -2.17 -12.12
N ARG A 303 8.75 -2.85 -10.97
CA ARG A 303 8.83 -2.23 -9.65
C ARG A 303 10.24 -1.74 -9.33
N LEU A 304 11.27 -2.53 -9.61
CA LEU A 304 12.68 -2.22 -9.40
C LEU A 304 13.15 -1.10 -10.34
N GLN A 305 12.68 -1.07 -11.59
CA GLN A 305 12.97 0.02 -12.52
C GLN A 305 12.44 1.38 -12.01
N ILE A 306 11.26 1.42 -11.38
CA ILE A 306 10.72 2.63 -10.73
C ILE A 306 11.65 3.13 -9.61
N PHE A 307 12.36 2.22 -8.93
CA PHE A 307 13.29 2.55 -7.85
C PHE A 307 14.77 2.64 -8.29
N GLY A 308 15.07 2.46 -9.58
CA GLY A 308 16.44 2.46 -10.10
C GLY A 308 17.28 1.27 -9.62
N LEU A 309 16.63 0.17 -9.23
CA LEU A 309 17.26 -1.10 -8.87
C LEU A 309 17.29 -2.01 -10.10
N SER A 310 18.35 -2.82 -10.24
CA SER A 310 18.46 -3.83 -11.30
C SER A 310 17.87 -5.13 -10.80
N PHE A 311 16.98 -5.73 -11.59
CA PHE A 311 16.61 -7.13 -11.44
C PHE A 311 17.73 -7.96 -12.06
N ASN A 312 18.45 -8.72 -11.24
CA ASN A 312 19.63 -9.50 -11.63
C ASN A 312 19.49 -10.95 -11.16
N ASP A 313 20.47 -11.78 -11.48
CA ASP A 313 20.48 -13.20 -11.14
C ASP A 313 20.41 -13.46 -9.63
N ASP A 314 21.06 -12.63 -8.81
CA ASP A 314 20.99 -12.73 -7.34
C ASP A 314 19.54 -12.55 -6.86
N ALA A 315 18.82 -11.54 -7.39
CA ALA A 315 17.43 -11.31 -7.05
C ALA A 315 16.53 -12.47 -7.49
N ILE A 316 16.79 -13.07 -8.67
CA ILE A 316 16.07 -14.27 -9.12
C ILE A 316 16.31 -15.42 -8.14
N GLN A 317 17.57 -15.67 -7.78
CA GLN A 317 17.93 -16.74 -6.85
C GLN A 317 17.24 -16.55 -5.48
N ASP A 318 17.21 -15.32 -4.99
CA ASP A 318 16.49 -14.92 -3.77
C ASP A 318 14.99 -15.27 -3.84
N TYR A 319 14.31 -14.96 -4.95
CA TYR A 319 12.92 -15.39 -5.14
C TYR A 319 12.79 -16.92 -5.22
N MET A 320 13.71 -17.61 -5.90
CA MET A 320 13.67 -19.07 -6.02
C MET A 320 13.85 -19.75 -4.66
N ASP A 321 14.78 -19.29 -3.84
CA ASP A 321 14.99 -19.81 -2.48
C ASP A 321 13.79 -19.50 -1.59
N THR A 322 13.20 -18.31 -1.70
CA THR A 322 11.93 -17.97 -1.05
C THR A 322 10.81 -18.94 -1.43
N LEU A 323 10.64 -19.25 -2.72
CA LEU A 323 9.65 -20.23 -3.20
C LEU A 323 9.92 -21.63 -2.64
N ARG A 324 11.19 -22.06 -2.60
CA ARG A 324 11.60 -23.35 -2.01
C ARG A 324 11.22 -23.45 -0.53
N LEU A 325 11.39 -22.36 0.23
CA LEU A 325 11.02 -22.31 1.65
C LEU A 325 9.50 -22.41 1.88
N LEU A 326 8.70 -21.80 1.02
CA LEU A 326 7.26 -21.70 1.21
C LEU A 326 6.47 -22.87 0.58
N ARG A 327 6.99 -23.47 -0.49
CA ARG A 327 6.33 -24.56 -1.24
C ARG A 327 5.88 -25.73 -0.36
N PRO A 328 6.65 -26.23 0.64
CA PRO A 328 6.20 -27.32 1.51
C PRO A 328 4.93 -27.02 2.31
N HIS A 329 4.58 -25.74 2.49
CA HIS A 329 3.45 -25.31 3.32
C HIS A 329 2.19 -24.98 2.52
N SER A 330 2.36 -24.44 1.30
CA SER A 330 1.27 -23.87 0.51
C SER A 330 1.08 -24.53 -0.85
N GLY A 331 2.04 -25.35 -1.30
CA GLY A 331 2.08 -25.88 -2.65
C GLY A 331 2.44 -24.82 -3.70
N LEU A 332 2.93 -25.28 -4.84
CA LEU A 332 3.26 -24.46 -6.00
C LEU A 332 2.82 -25.23 -7.24
N GLN A 333 1.64 -24.91 -7.76
CA GLN A 333 0.96 -25.73 -8.76
C GLN A 333 0.58 -24.91 -9.99
N ILE A 334 0.72 -25.50 -11.18
CA ILE A 334 0.32 -24.87 -12.44
C ILE A 334 -1.13 -25.21 -12.76
N TYR A 335 -1.90 -24.19 -13.15
CA TYR A 335 -3.27 -24.33 -13.61
C TYR A 335 -3.47 -23.63 -14.95
N PHE A 336 -4.13 -24.31 -15.88
CA PHE A 336 -4.65 -23.73 -17.11
C PHE A 336 -6.14 -23.48 -16.91
N LYS A 337 -6.55 -22.21 -16.93
CA LYS A 337 -7.95 -21.81 -16.70
C LYS A 337 -8.52 -21.11 -17.92
N ASP A 338 -9.83 -21.27 -18.11
CA ASP A 338 -10.56 -20.52 -19.13
C ASP A 338 -10.83 -19.05 -18.68
N ARG A 339 -11.59 -18.29 -19.46
CA ARG A 339 -11.94 -16.90 -19.12
C ARG A 339 -12.86 -16.80 -17.89
N LYS A 340 -13.66 -17.83 -17.61
CA LYS A 340 -14.59 -17.90 -16.47
C LYS A 340 -13.86 -18.31 -15.18
N GLY A 341 -12.67 -18.88 -15.30
CA GLY A 341 -11.86 -19.37 -14.19
C GLY A 341 -11.96 -20.89 -13.99
N ASP A 342 -12.66 -21.60 -14.88
CA ASP A 342 -12.78 -23.05 -14.83
C ASP A 342 -11.42 -23.68 -15.15
N ILE A 343 -11.00 -24.65 -14.32
CA ILE A 343 -9.74 -25.37 -14.51
C ILE A 343 -9.91 -26.34 -15.68
N LEU A 344 -9.09 -26.15 -16.72
CA LEU A 344 -9.05 -26.96 -17.93
C LEU A 344 -8.00 -28.07 -17.83
N ALA A 345 -6.84 -27.76 -17.25
CA ALA A 345 -5.73 -28.68 -17.04
C ALA A 345 -4.83 -28.19 -15.90
N THR A 346 -3.97 -29.08 -15.41
CA THR A 346 -3.00 -28.84 -14.35
C THR A 346 -1.57 -29.18 -14.80
N GLY A 347 -0.58 -28.88 -13.96
CA GLY A 347 0.80 -29.31 -14.19
C GLY A 347 0.95 -30.82 -14.40
N ASP A 348 0.14 -31.64 -13.71
CA ASP A 348 0.18 -33.10 -13.80
C ASP A 348 -0.24 -33.63 -15.18
N ASP A 349 -0.96 -32.83 -15.97
CA ASP A 349 -1.40 -33.18 -17.32
C ASP A 349 -0.31 -32.96 -18.39
N LEU A 350 0.83 -32.37 -18.01
CA LEU A 350 1.92 -32.01 -18.91
C LEU A 350 2.94 -33.13 -19.08
N SER A 351 3.32 -33.41 -20.33
CA SER A 351 4.42 -34.32 -20.68
C SER A 351 5.79 -33.63 -20.67
N GLY A 352 5.80 -32.29 -20.69
CA GLY A 352 6.99 -31.45 -20.59
C GLY A 352 6.67 -30.00 -20.98
N TYR A 353 7.69 -29.14 -20.93
CA TYR A 353 7.62 -27.78 -21.44
C TYR A 353 8.91 -27.47 -22.21
N ILE A 354 8.83 -26.55 -23.16
CA ILE A 354 9.93 -26.17 -24.04
C ILE A 354 10.30 -24.72 -23.75
N GLU A 355 11.57 -24.50 -23.44
CA GLU A 355 12.15 -23.17 -23.34
C GLU A 355 12.59 -22.69 -24.73
N PRO A 356 12.14 -21.51 -25.18
CA PRO A 356 12.55 -20.96 -26.47
C PRO A 356 14.04 -20.68 -26.52
N ASP A 357 14.64 -20.94 -27.69
CA ASP A 357 16.04 -20.65 -28.01
C ASP A 357 16.35 -19.15 -27.79
N SER A 358 17.39 -18.88 -26.99
CA SER A 358 17.85 -17.55 -26.58
C SER A 358 18.34 -16.67 -27.75
N SER A 359 18.53 -17.25 -28.93
CA SER A 359 19.08 -16.56 -30.11
C SER A 359 18.05 -15.91 -31.05
N SER A 360 16.74 -16.07 -30.85
CA SER A 360 15.73 -15.55 -31.78
C SER A 360 15.18 -14.17 -31.38
N GLU A 361 15.17 -13.21 -32.31
CA GLU A 361 14.50 -11.90 -32.15
C GLU A 361 12.97 -12.02 -31.97
N VAL A 362 12.40 -13.22 -32.15
CA VAL A 362 10.95 -13.50 -32.10
C VAL A 362 10.57 -14.09 -30.74
N ARG A 363 10.63 -13.23 -29.72
CA ARG A 363 9.88 -13.26 -28.44
C ARG A 363 9.66 -14.63 -27.77
N LYS A 364 10.46 -14.94 -26.74
CA LYS A 364 10.11 -15.44 -25.37
C LYS A 364 8.77 -16.20 -25.16
N GLN A 365 8.39 -17.13 -26.03
CA GLN A 365 7.18 -17.95 -25.87
C GLN A 365 7.52 -19.25 -25.15
N LEU A 366 6.86 -19.52 -24.02
CA LEU A 366 6.94 -20.83 -23.36
C LEU A 366 5.95 -21.78 -24.04
N GLU A 367 6.38 -23.00 -24.33
CA GLU A 367 5.48 -24.02 -24.88
C GLU A 367 5.27 -25.15 -23.88
N PHE A 368 4.03 -25.63 -23.78
CA PHE A 368 3.66 -26.71 -22.87
C PHE A 368 3.07 -27.87 -23.68
N ALA A 369 3.63 -29.07 -23.50
CA ALA A 369 3.17 -30.28 -24.15
C ALA A 369 2.28 -31.08 -23.20
N PHE A 370 1.12 -31.55 -23.67
CA PHE A 370 0.17 -32.33 -22.87
C PHE A 370 0.36 -33.83 -23.07
N LYS A 371 0.11 -34.62 -22.02
CA LYS A 371 0.14 -36.09 -22.10
C LYS A 371 -0.99 -36.65 -22.95
N ASP A 372 -2.17 -36.03 -22.89
CA ASP A 372 -3.38 -36.44 -23.62
C ASP A 372 -3.72 -35.46 -24.74
N GLN A 373 -3.66 -35.95 -25.98
CA GLN A 373 -4.03 -35.19 -27.16
C GLN A 373 -5.52 -34.81 -27.18
N ALA A 374 -6.40 -35.62 -26.59
CA ALA A 374 -7.84 -35.32 -26.52
C ALA A 374 -8.15 -34.15 -25.56
N LEU A 375 -7.38 -34.02 -24.47
CA LEU A 375 -7.45 -32.86 -23.57
C LEU A 375 -7.07 -31.58 -24.31
N SER A 376 -6.00 -31.66 -25.09
CA SER A 376 -5.56 -30.61 -26.01
C SER A 376 -6.68 -30.22 -26.99
N GLU A 377 -7.29 -31.18 -27.69
CA GLU A 377 -8.38 -30.92 -28.64
C GLU A 377 -9.61 -30.25 -27.98
N ARG A 378 -9.99 -30.68 -26.78
CA ARG A 378 -11.09 -30.08 -26.01
C ARG A 378 -10.83 -28.64 -25.59
N MET A 379 -9.57 -28.28 -25.30
CA MET A 379 -9.19 -26.90 -24.95
C MET A 379 -9.21 -25.95 -26.17
N THR A 380 -9.18 -26.48 -27.39
CA THR A 380 -9.28 -25.72 -28.64
C THR A 380 -10.68 -25.66 -29.22
N ASP A 381 -11.62 -26.41 -28.67
CA ASP A 381 -12.96 -26.51 -29.21
C ASP A 381 -13.75 -25.20 -29.02
N SER A 382 -14.58 -24.86 -30.00
CA SER A 382 -15.13 -23.51 -30.29
C SER A 382 -15.91 -22.77 -29.18
N ASN A 383 -16.04 -23.36 -27.99
CA ASN A 383 -16.75 -22.80 -26.83
C ASN A 383 -15.84 -22.13 -25.78
N ILE A 384 -14.52 -22.19 -25.91
CA ILE A 384 -13.61 -21.39 -25.09
C ILE A 384 -13.38 -20.06 -25.81
N GLU A 385 -13.97 -18.99 -25.29
CA GLU A 385 -13.84 -17.63 -25.84
C GLU A 385 -12.37 -17.17 -25.91
N SER A 386 -11.67 -17.54 -26.99
CA SER A 386 -10.42 -17.01 -27.53
C SER A 386 -9.15 -16.97 -26.66
N THR A 387 -9.16 -17.30 -25.35
CA THR A 387 -7.95 -17.21 -24.50
C THR A 387 -7.92 -18.23 -23.36
N ILE A 388 -6.84 -19.01 -23.29
CA ILE A 388 -6.46 -19.83 -22.11
C ILE A 388 -5.48 -19.00 -21.27
N ARG A 389 -5.65 -19.01 -19.95
CA ARG A 389 -4.77 -18.31 -19.01
C ARG A 389 -4.00 -19.32 -18.17
N ILE A 390 -2.72 -19.07 -17.95
CA ILE A 390 -1.89 -19.89 -17.07
C ILE A 390 -1.75 -19.20 -15.74
N PHE A 391 -1.87 -19.99 -14.68
CA PHE A 391 -1.67 -19.56 -13.31
C PHE A 391 -0.64 -20.45 -12.64
N ILE A 392 0.14 -19.86 -11.74
CA ILE A 392 0.76 -20.59 -10.64
C ILE A 392 -0.05 -20.25 -9.40
N ASN A 393 -0.64 -21.27 -8.77
CA ASN A 393 -1.67 -21.10 -7.75
C ASN A 393 -2.77 -20.14 -8.25
N ASP A 394 -2.88 -18.96 -7.64
CA ASP A 394 -3.86 -17.93 -8.01
C ASP A 394 -3.24 -16.72 -8.74
N VAL A 395 -1.96 -16.78 -9.08
CA VAL A 395 -1.25 -15.71 -9.80
C VAL A 395 -1.19 -16.03 -11.29
N GLN A 396 -1.82 -15.18 -12.12
CA GLN A 396 -1.78 -15.33 -13.57
C GLN A 396 -0.38 -15.01 -14.10
N ILE A 397 0.25 -15.97 -14.78
CA ILE A 397 1.62 -15.87 -15.28
C ILE A 397 1.70 -15.65 -16.80
N GLY A 398 0.63 -15.96 -17.54
CA GLY A 398 0.62 -15.82 -19.00
C GLY A 398 -0.72 -16.17 -19.63
N TYR A 399 -0.81 -16.08 -20.96
CA TYR A 399 -2.00 -16.47 -21.72
C TYR A 399 -1.68 -16.94 -23.15
N ALA A 400 -2.54 -17.78 -23.71
CA ALA A 400 -2.49 -18.23 -25.10
C ALA A 400 -3.76 -17.83 -25.83
N LYS A 401 -3.63 -17.30 -27.05
CA LYS A 401 -4.78 -17.06 -27.94
C LYS A 401 -5.04 -18.31 -28.75
N VAL A 402 -6.22 -18.90 -28.54
CA VAL A 402 -6.61 -20.23 -29.04
C VAL A 402 -6.61 -20.41 -30.58
N PRO A 403 -6.71 -19.39 -31.47
CA PRO A 403 -6.66 -19.66 -32.92
C PRO A 403 -5.23 -19.77 -33.51
N GLN A 404 -4.15 -19.61 -32.73
CA GLN A 404 -2.78 -19.90 -33.19
C GLN A 404 -2.30 -21.25 -32.65
N SER A 405 -2.73 -22.30 -33.37
CA SER A 405 -2.11 -23.64 -33.49
C SER A 405 -1.58 -24.29 -32.21
N MET A 406 -2.40 -25.17 -31.61
CA MET A 406 -1.82 -26.40 -31.08
C MET A 406 -1.31 -27.21 -32.26
N LYS A 407 0.00 -27.28 -32.42
CA LYS A 407 0.64 -28.19 -33.36
C LYS A 407 1.16 -29.36 -32.55
N ASP A 408 0.72 -30.57 -32.88
CA ASP A 408 1.25 -31.81 -32.29
C ASP A 408 1.06 -31.96 -30.76
N GLY A 409 -0.02 -31.41 -30.19
CA GLY A 409 -0.34 -31.53 -28.75
C GLY A 409 0.35 -30.52 -27.83
N THR A 410 1.01 -29.52 -28.41
CA THR A 410 1.71 -28.45 -27.68
C THR A 410 0.93 -27.13 -27.74
N ILE A 411 0.87 -26.40 -26.64
CA ILE A 411 0.33 -25.02 -26.58
C ILE A 411 1.48 -24.03 -26.36
N SER A 412 1.65 -23.09 -27.30
CA SER A 412 2.59 -21.97 -27.15
C SER A 412 1.88 -20.77 -26.49
N PHE A 413 2.50 -20.20 -25.47
CA PHE A 413 1.95 -19.08 -24.72
C PHE A 413 2.75 -17.81 -24.95
N VAL A 414 2.03 -16.71 -25.13
CA VAL A 414 2.63 -15.40 -25.25
C VAL A 414 2.66 -14.78 -23.87
N SER A 415 3.86 -14.43 -23.44
CA SER A 415 4.08 -13.61 -22.27
C SER A 415 4.61 -12.24 -22.67
N GLU A 416 4.20 -11.23 -21.91
CA GLU A 416 4.64 -9.85 -22.10
C GLU A 416 5.86 -9.59 -21.19
N TYR A 417 6.98 -10.27 -21.44
CA TYR A 417 8.22 -10.04 -20.67
C TYR A 417 9.10 -8.96 -21.29
N THR A 418 9.60 -8.07 -20.44
CA THR A 418 10.38 -6.90 -20.85
C THR A 418 11.89 -7.08 -20.73
N SER A 419 12.39 -8.10 -20.02
CA SER A 419 13.83 -8.39 -19.85
C SER A 419 14.16 -9.89 -19.90
N GLU A 420 15.42 -10.25 -20.17
CA GLU A 420 15.89 -11.64 -20.23
C GLU A 420 15.81 -12.29 -18.85
N GLU A 421 16.21 -11.56 -17.82
CA GLU A 421 16.16 -11.96 -16.41
C GLU A 421 14.72 -12.32 -15.98
N GLN A 422 13.73 -11.54 -16.41
CA GLN A 422 12.31 -11.84 -16.13
C GLN A 422 11.88 -13.17 -16.74
N PHE A 423 12.38 -13.48 -17.94
CA PHE A 423 12.09 -14.75 -18.60
C PHE A 423 12.82 -15.91 -17.89
N THR A 424 14.09 -15.74 -17.55
CA THR A 424 14.88 -16.72 -16.78
C THR A 424 14.22 -17.06 -15.45
N GLY A 425 13.80 -16.05 -14.69
CA GLY A 425 13.08 -16.25 -13.43
C GLY A 425 11.76 -17.00 -13.60
N MET A 426 10.97 -16.65 -14.62
CA MET A 426 9.74 -17.38 -14.92
C MET A 426 10.00 -18.85 -15.25
N ALA A 427 10.96 -19.12 -16.15
CA ALA A 427 11.31 -20.47 -16.55
C ALA A 427 11.75 -21.32 -15.35
N ALA A 428 12.62 -20.78 -14.50
CA ALA A 428 13.04 -21.41 -13.25
C ALA A 428 11.86 -21.70 -12.30
N MET A 429 10.90 -20.76 -12.19
CA MET A 429 9.72 -20.95 -11.36
C MET A 429 8.77 -22.03 -11.91
N ILE A 430 8.61 -22.14 -13.23
CA ILE A 430 7.84 -23.22 -13.88
C ILE A 430 8.51 -24.57 -13.62
N ARG A 431 9.84 -24.67 -13.76
CA ARG A 431 10.61 -25.86 -13.38
C ARG A 431 10.32 -26.30 -11.96
N LEU A 432 10.41 -25.35 -11.02
CA LEU A 432 10.17 -25.63 -9.60
C LEU A 432 8.72 -26.10 -9.34
N ALA A 433 7.75 -25.56 -10.07
CA ALA A 433 6.34 -25.94 -9.93
C ALA A 433 6.07 -27.36 -10.46
N LEU A 434 6.66 -27.73 -11.60
CA LEU A 434 6.42 -29.02 -12.27
C LEU A 434 7.19 -30.18 -11.65
N ASP A 435 8.51 -30.06 -11.62
CA ASP A 435 9.38 -31.22 -11.36
C ASP A 435 9.81 -31.26 -9.89
N GLY A 436 9.68 -30.13 -9.20
CA GLY A 436 10.19 -29.94 -7.84
C GLY A 436 11.70 -30.12 -7.70
N SER A 437 12.43 -30.27 -8.82
CA SER A 437 13.86 -30.53 -8.89
C SER A 437 14.67 -29.27 -9.18
N ASP A 438 15.92 -29.30 -8.70
CA ASP A 438 16.91 -28.21 -8.69
C ASP A 438 17.76 -28.09 -9.97
N GLU A 439 17.41 -28.71 -11.10
CA GLU A 439 18.35 -28.75 -12.22
C GLU A 439 18.48 -27.38 -12.94
N THR A 440 19.73 -26.89 -12.85
CA THR A 440 20.33 -25.66 -13.36
C THR A 440 20.33 -25.54 -14.88
#